data_AF-A0A447RG20-F1
#
_entry.id   AF-A0A447RG20-F1
#
_cell.length_a   1.000
_cell.length_b   1.000
_cell.length_c   1.000
_cell.angle_alpha   90.00
_cell.angle_beta   90.00
_cell.angle_gamma   90.00
#
_symmetry.space_group_name_H-M   'P 1'
#
loop_
_entity.id
_entity.type
_entity.pdbx_description
1 polymer ?
#
loop_
_entity_poly.entity_id
_entity_poly.type
_entity_poly.pdbx_seq_one_letter_code
_entity_poly.pdbx_strand_id
1 'polypeptide(L)' 'MFAATDTAWAPWFVARSEDKKRVRLNIITHLLSQIPYEALPVEPVTLPKRKIGKMKQTNFPFRFIPEKF' A
#
# COMPACT_ATOMS: atom_id res chain seq x y z
N MET A 1 3.54 -25.42 21.69
CA MET A 1 3.53 -24.90 20.31
C MET A 1 4.87 -24.28 19.97
N PHE A 2 5.17 -23.03 20.37
CA PHE A 2 6.43 -22.35 20.02
C PHE A 2 7.68 -23.17 20.38
N ALA A 3 7.78 -23.67 21.61
CA ALA A 3 8.94 -24.48 22.02
C ALA A 3 9.17 -25.76 21.19
N ALA A 4 8.17 -26.25 20.47
CA ALA A 4 8.25 -27.46 19.66
C ALA A 4 8.48 -27.17 18.16
N THR A 5 8.18 -25.96 17.69
CA THR A 5 8.16 -25.63 16.25
C THR A 5 8.93 -24.37 15.87
N ASP A 6 9.45 -23.62 16.83
CA ASP A 6 10.32 -22.48 16.58
C ASP A 6 11.73 -22.96 16.20
N THR A 7 12.15 -22.67 14.97
CA THR A 7 13.43 -23.13 14.43
C THR A 7 14.13 -22.00 13.69
N ALA A 8 15.47 -22.05 13.59
CA ALA A 8 16.23 -20.97 12.98
C ALA A 8 15.87 -20.69 11.51
N TRP A 9 15.42 -21.71 10.76
CA TRP A 9 15.02 -21.56 9.35
C TRP A 9 13.56 -21.13 9.18
N ALA A 10 12.72 -21.37 10.20
CA ALA A 10 11.31 -20.99 10.23
C ALA A 10 10.93 -20.47 11.64
N PRO A 11 11.36 -19.24 11.98
CA PRO A 11 11.14 -18.68 13.31
C PRO A 11 9.71 -18.19 13.50
N TRP A 12 9.22 -18.25 14.73
CA TRP A 12 7.97 -17.63 15.14
C TRP A 12 8.19 -16.18 15.60
N PHE A 13 7.42 -15.25 15.01
CA PHE A 13 7.38 -13.86 15.45
C PHE A 13 6.05 -13.56 16.14
N VAL A 14 6.11 -12.93 17.32
CA VAL A 14 4.94 -12.59 18.13
C VAL A 14 4.73 -11.08 18.15
N ALA A 15 3.51 -10.64 17.85
CA ALA A 15 3.14 -9.23 17.85
C ALA A 15 2.00 -8.95 18.85
N ARG A 16 2.12 -7.88 19.64
CA ARG A 16 1.05 -7.44 20.57
C ARG A 16 -0.06 -6.74 19.79
N SER A 17 -1.29 -7.24 19.89
CA SER A 17 -2.41 -6.83 19.03
C SER A 17 -3.45 -5.89 19.66
N GLU A 18 -3.20 -5.36 20.86
CA GLU A 18 -4.12 -4.43 21.55
C GLU A 18 -4.43 -3.19 20.69
N ASP A 19 -3.42 -2.64 20.02
CA ASP A 19 -3.61 -1.61 18.99
C ASP A 19 -3.59 -2.24 17.59
N LYS A 20 -4.79 -2.47 17.06
CA LYS A 20 -5.00 -3.09 15.75
C LYS A 20 -4.40 -2.29 14.58
N LYS A 21 -4.30 -0.96 14.68
CA LYS A 21 -3.72 -0.15 13.60
C LYS A 21 -2.20 -0.30 13.60
N ARG A 22 -1.58 -0.20 14.77
CA ARG A 22 -0.12 -0.35 14.92
C ARG A 22 0.36 -1.77 14.62
N VAL A 23 -0.34 -2.80 15.11
CA VAL A 23 0.08 -4.19 14.88
C VAL A 23 0.11 -4.56 13.40
N ARG A 24 -0.86 -4.07 12.60
CA ARG A 24 -0.90 -4.30 11.15
C ARG A 24 0.30 -3.68 10.46
N LEU A 25 0.62 -2.42 10.78
CA LEU A 25 1.78 -1.74 10.21
C LEU A 25 3.09 -2.43 10.61
N ASN A 26 3.20 -2.86 11.86
CA ASN A 26 4.39 -3.57 12.36
C ASN A 26 4.59 -4.91 11.65
N ILE A 27 3.53 -5.70 11.46
CA ILE A 27 3.60 -6.98 10.75
C ILE A 27 4.03 -6.77 9.29
N ILE A 28 3.41 -5.82 8.59
CA ILE A 28 3.77 -5.51 7.19
C ILE A 28 5.24 -5.07 7.10
N THR A 29 5.67 -4.17 8.00
CA THR A 29 7.05 -3.67 8.00
C THR A 29 8.06 -4.78 8.28
N HIS A 30 7.79 -5.64 9.26
CA HIS A 30 8.64 -6.78 9.58
C HIS A 30 8.74 -7.76 8.40
N LEU A 31 7.63 -8.08 7.74
CA LEU A 31 7.63 -8.97 6.58
C LEU A 31 8.46 -8.38 5.42
N LEU A 32 8.24 -7.10 5.11
CA LEU A 32 8.95 -6.44 4.01
C LEU A 32 10.46 -6.30 4.27
N SER A 33 10.90 -6.21 5.53
CA SER A 33 12.34 -6.11 5.84
C SER A 33 13.11 -7.42 5.69
N GLN A 34 12.43 -8.57 5.72
CA GLN A 34 13.05 -9.88 5.49
C GLN A 34 13.29 -10.18 4.01
N ILE A 35 12.60 -9.47 3.12
CA ILE A 35 12.70 -9.69 1.68
C ILE A 35 13.62 -8.61 1.11
N PRO A 36 14.78 -8.97 0.53
CA PRO A 36 15.65 -8.01 -0.16
C PRO A 36 15.00 -7.60 -1.48
N TYR A 37 13.98 -6.73 -1.39
CA TYR A 37 13.26 -6.24 -2.55
C TYR A 37 14.10 -5.20 -3.27
N GLU A 38 14.44 -5.48 -4.52
CA GLU A 38 15.08 -4.52 -5.42
C GLU A 38 14.04 -3.97 -6.40
N ALA A 39 14.18 -2.70 -6.74
CA ALA A 39 13.37 -2.11 -7.80
C ALA A 39 13.65 -2.85 -9.10
N LEU A 40 12.61 -3.44 -9.69
CA LEU A 40 12.72 -4.04 -11.01
C LEU A 40 13.07 -2.95 -12.02
N PRO A 41 13.98 -3.22 -12.98
CA PRO A 41 14.26 -2.27 -14.05
C PRO A 41 12.97 -2.03 -14.83
N VAL A 42 12.49 -0.78 -14.79
CA VAL A 42 11.31 -0.35 -15.56
C VAL A 42 11.80 0.35 -16.81
N GLU A 43 11.32 -0.06 -17.98
CA GLU A 43 11.57 0.69 -19.21
C GLU A 43 10.92 2.07 -19.12
N PRO A 44 11.64 3.16 -19.42
CA PRO A 44 11.07 4.49 -19.36
C PRO A 44 9.98 4.64 -20.43
N VAL A 45 8.72 4.67 -20.01
CA VAL A 45 7.58 4.93 -20.90
C VAL A 45 7.44 6.44 -21.11
N THR A 46 7.70 6.91 -22.33
CA THR A 46 7.41 8.29 -22.71
C THR A 46 5.92 8.42 -23.04
N LEU A 47 5.15 9.04 -22.15
CA LEU A 47 3.76 9.36 -22.44
C LEU A 47 3.70 10.51 -23.49
N PRO A 48 2.79 10.43 -24.47
CA PRO A 48 2.61 11.53 -25.42
C PRO A 48 2.10 12.78 -24.70
N LYS A 49 2.45 13.97 -25.21
CA LYS A 49 1.92 15.24 -24.69
C LYS A 49 0.40 15.18 -24.61
N ARG A 50 -0.17 15.44 -23.42
CA ARG A 50 -1.61 15.47 -23.19
C ARG A 50 -2.26 16.46 -24.17
N LYS A 51 -3.10 15.95 -25.07
CA LYS A 51 -3.99 16.81 -25.87
C LYS A 51 -5.09 17.33 -24.95
N ILE A 52 -4.92 18.53 -24.40
CA ILE A 52 -6.01 19.27 -23.78
C ILE A 52 -6.91 19.74 -24.93
N GLY A 53 -7.79 18.85 -25.39
CA GLY A 53 -8.95 19.29 -26.14
C GLY A 53 -9.78 20.21 -25.24
N LYS A 54 -10.53 21.15 -25.83
CA LYS A 54 -11.61 21.86 -25.13
C LYS A 54 -12.67 20.83 -24.75
N MET A 55 -12.41 20.06 -23.69
CA MET A 55 -13.40 19.19 -23.09
C MET A 55 -14.47 20.13 -22.55
N LYS A 56 -15.55 20.29 -23.31
CA LYS A 56 -16.73 20.98 -22.81
C LYS A 56 -17.16 20.20 -21.57
N GLN A 57 -17.12 20.84 -20.41
CA GLN A 57 -17.79 20.29 -19.25
C GLN A 57 -19.25 20.09 -19.66
N THR A 58 -19.66 18.84 -19.82
CA THR A 58 -21.09 18.53 -19.89
C THR A 58 -21.66 18.94 -18.54
N ASN A 59 -22.51 19.97 -18.55
CA ASN A 59 -23.19 20.47 -17.38
C ASN A 59 -24.21 19.43 -16.92
N PHE A 60 -23.71 18.36 -16.28
CA PHE A 60 -24.55 17.42 -15.57
C PHE A 60 -25.09 18.15 -14.33
N PRO A 61 -26.41 18.13 -14.09
CA PRO A 61 -26.99 18.75 -12.90
C PRO A 61 -26.68 17.86 -11.68
N PHE A 62 -25.43 17.86 -11.21
CA PHE A 62 -25.05 17.17 -9.98
C PHE A 62 -25.48 18.01 -8.78
N ARG A 63 -26.23 17.41 -7.85
CA ARG A 63 -26.43 17.95 -6.51
C ARG A 63 -25.21 17.61 -5.68
N PHE A 64 -24.31 18.58 -5.47
CA PHE A 64 -23.16 18.41 -4.60
C PHE A 64 -23.55 18.57 -3.13
N ILE A 65 -23.05 17.68 -2.28
CA ILE A 65 -23.15 17.78 -0.82
C ILE A 65 -22.03 18.73 -0.37
N PRO A 66 -22.30 19.74 0.47
CA PRO A 66 -21.25 20.63 0.95
C PRO A 66 -20.25 19.87 1.82
N GLU A 67 -18.98 19.87 1.41
CA GLU A 67 -17.86 19.36 2.20
C GLU A 67 -17.35 20.48 3.11
N LYS A 68 -17.23 20.18 4.41
CA LYS A 68 -16.87 21.13 5.48
C LYS A 68 -15.44 20.93 6.02
N PHE A 69 -14.62 20.14 5.34
CA PHE A 69 -13.23 19.90 5.69
C PHE A 69 -12.37 19.99 4.44
#